data_AF-A0ABD0MGT5-F1
#
_entry.id   AF-A0ABD0MGT5-F1
#
_cell.length_a   1.000
_cell.length_b   1.000
_cell.length_c   1.000
_cell.angle_alpha   90.00
_cell.angle_beta   90.00
_cell.angle_gamma   90.00
#
_symmetry.space_group_name_H-M   'P 1'
#
loop_
_entity.id
_entity.type
_entity.pdbx_description
1 polymer ?
#
loop_
_entity_poly.entity_id
_entity_poly.type
_entity_poly.pdbx_seq_one_letter_code
_entity_poly.pdbx_strand_id
1 'polypeptide(L)'
;TSGVDDVHVFISSGKNVRLPCNNALHDCKSTTWNYYNRHSSSVELINLGIKKKDIERHERLSLGSDCSLNITNIIKEDYGSYTCRQYVNDKQQGTDAYVYLHVLHVSSSSSQTEISAGSSVTLSCQLYSYAGVSCDDWIRSEGIQLFWVNQAGVKLTISDSRYQISAPGLCIITLTTTLLNEDDNREWRCEVTHRNQVKTSVTYTVKIS
;
A
#
# COMPACT_ATOMS: atom_id res chain seq x y z
N THR A 1 -8.59 2.16 26.62
CA THR A 1 -7.56 2.89 27.39
C THR A 1 -6.29 2.07 27.39
N SER A 2 -5.13 2.73 27.29
CA SER A 2 -3.83 2.26 26.79
C SER A 2 -3.84 2.04 25.26
N GLY A 3 -3.15 2.79 24.41
CA GLY A 3 -1.95 3.61 24.62
C GLY A 3 -0.78 3.13 23.76
N VAL A 4 -1.06 2.50 22.61
CA VAL A 4 -0.08 2.23 21.55
C VAL A 4 -0.67 2.87 20.30
N ASP A 5 0.03 3.84 19.71
CA ASP A 5 -0.35 4.37 18.40
C ASP A 5 -0.35 3.21 17.40
N ASP A 6 -1.51 2.93 16.81
CA ASP A 6 -1.63 1.97 15.73
C ASP A 6 -0.67 2.37 14.59
N VAL A 7 0.19 1.45 14.16
CA VAL A 7 1.21 1.76 13.15
C VAL A 7 0.59 1.65 11.76
N HIS A 8 0.48 2.78 11.06
CA HIS A 8 0.03 2.82 9.67
C HIS A 8 1.22 2.94 8.71
N VAL A 9 1.40 1.93 7.85
CA VAL A 9 2.44 1.90 6.82
C VAL A 9 1.79 2.06 5.45
N PHE A 10 2.20 3.07 4.69
CA PHE A 10 1.74 3.31 3.32
C PHE A 10 2.86 2.95 2.35
N ILE A 11 2.55 2.15 1.35
CA ILE A 11 3.54 1.72 0.34
C ILE A 11 2.89 1.61 -1.04
N SER A 12 3.69 1.79 -2.08
CA SER A 12 3.26 1.58 -3.47
C SER A 12 3.48 0.14 -3.90
N SER A 13 2.58 -0.40 -4.74
CA SER A 13 2.78 -1.70 -5.37
C SER A 13 4.11 -1.77 -6.12
N GLY A 14 4.78 -2.92 -6.09
CA GLY A 14 6.08 -3.18 -6.68
C GLY A 14 7.29 -2.83 -5.78
N LYS A 15 7.06 -2.13 -4.65
CA LYS A 15 8.14 -1.79 -3.70
C LYS A 15 8.30 -2.83 -2.60
N ASN A 16 9.42 -2.76 -1.88
CA ASN A 16 9.67 -3.55 -0.68
C ASN A 16 9.26 -2.75 0.55
N VAL A 17 8.70 -3.41 1.55
CA VAL A 17 8.27 -2.78 2.82
C VAL A 17 8.86 -3.52 4.00
N ARG A 18 9.03 -2.77 5.10
CA ARG A 18 9.44 -3.28 6.40
C ARG A 18 8.40 -2.87 7.44
N LEU A 19 7.76 -3.85 8.05
CA LEU A 19 6.74 -3.66 9.09
C LEU A 19 7.40 -3.79 10.46
N PRO A 20 7.36 -2.74 11.31
CA PRO A 20 8.07 -2.75 12.57
C PRO A 20 7.40 -3.67 13.59
N CYS A 21 8.21 -4.39 14.38
CA CYS A 21 7.75 -5.10 15.56
C CYS A 21 8.14 -4.32 16.83
N ASN A 22 7.28 -3.40 17.28
CA ASN A 22 7.61 -2.47 18.37
C ASN A 22 7.73 -3.12 19.77
N ASN A 23 7.26 -4.37 19.92
CA ASN A 23 7.36 -5.15 21.15
C ASN A 23 8.38 -6.31 21.03
N ALA A 24 9.27 -6.29 20.02
CA ALA A 24 10.23 -7.36 19.80
C ALA A 24 11.14 -7.62 21.01
N LEU A 25 11.37 -8.91 21.29
CA LEU A 25 12.42 -9.35 22.21
C LEU A 25 13.70 -9.67 21.43
N HIS A 26 14.80 -9.86 22.16
CA HIS A 26 16.09 -10.20 21.56
C HIS A 26 16.00 -11.51 20.74
N ASP A 27 16.80 -11.63 19.69
CA ASP A 27 17.00 -12.83 18.83
C ASP A 27 15.82 -13.37 18.02
N CYS A 28 14.65 -12.75 18.11
CA CYS A 28 13.43 -13.07 17.35
C CYS A 28 12.86 -14.48 17.55
N LYS A 29 13.44 -15.33 18.41
CA LYS A 29 12.91 -16.69 18.63
C LYS A 29 11.55 -16.70 19.32
N SER A 30 11.18 -15.62 19.99
CA SER A 30 9.84 -15.43 20.56
C SER A 30 8.85 -14.82 19.58
N THR A 31 9.29 -14.36 18.41
CA THR A 31 8.48 -13.51 17.52
C THR A 31 7.62 -14.34 16.56
N THR A 32 6.31 -14.11 16.61
CA THR A 32 5.35 -14.66 15.66
C THR A 32 4.67 -13.50 14.92
N TRP A 33 4.62 -13.59 13.59
CA TRP A 33 3.90 -12.65 12.74
C TRP A 33 2.66 -13.31 12.17
N ASN A 34 1.50 -12.69 12.38
CA ASN A 34 0.24 -13.10 11.75
C ASN A 34 -0.28 -12.03 10.80
N TYR A 35 -0.91 -12.47 9.72
CA TYR A 35 -1.60 -11.63 8.74
C TYR A 35 -3.10 -11.89 8.79
N TYR A 36 -3.86 -10.81 8.81
CA TYR A 36 -5.31 -10.82 8.77
C TYR A 36 -5.82 -9.90 7.65
N ASN A 37 -6.72 -10.45 6.83
CA ASN A 37 -7.51 -9.72 5.87
C ASN A 37 -9.00 -9.95 6.20
N ARG A 38 -9.86 -8.97 5.94
CA ARG A 38 -11.31 -9.04 6.19
C ARG A 38 -11.98 -10.22 5.47
N HIS A 39 -11.38 -10.70 4.39
CA HIS A 39 -11.95 -11.73 3.52
C HIS A 39 -11.38 -13.13 3.76
N SER A 40 -10.47 -13.31 4.71
CA SER A 40 -9.79 -14.60 4.93
C SER A 40 -9.54 -14.91 6.40
N SER A 41 -9.29 -16.18 6.69
CA SER A 41 -8.75 -16.61 7.98
C SER A 41 -7.39 -15.97 8.25
N SER A 42 -7.04 -15.84 9.53
CA SER A 42 -5.70 -15.44 9.95
C SER A 42 -4.66 -16.42 9.42
N VAL A 43 -3.57 -15.89 8.86
CA VAL A 43 -2.44 -16.67 8.34
C VAL A 43 -1.21 -16.38 9.19
N GLU A 44 -0.60 -17.42 9.76
CA GLU A 44 0.68 -17.30 10.44
C GLU A 44 1.81 -17.25 9.39
N LEU A 45 2.59 -16.17 9.39
CA LEU A 45 3.65 -15.92 8.43
C LEU A 45 5.02 -16.39 8.94
N ILE A 46 5.30 -16.05 10.19
CA ILE A 46 6.51 -16.41 10.94
C ILE A 46 6.03 -17.00 12.26
N ASN A 47 6.54 -18.17 12.65
CA ASN A 47 6.27 -18.77 13.96
C ASN A 47 7.57 -18.86 14.77
N LEU A 48 7.65 -18.19 15.91
CA LEU A 48 8.81 -18.24 16.81
C LEU A 48 10.15 -17.99 16.08
N GLY A 49 10.17 -16.96 15.25
CA GLY A 49 11.32 -16.57 14.42
C GLY A 49 11.52 -17.40 13.16
N ILE A 50 10.71 -18.44 12.94
CA ILE A 50 10.86 -19.36 11.81
C ILE A 50 9.81 -19.04 10.74
N LYS A 51 10.29 -18.74 9.53
CA LYS A 51 9.43 -18.49 8.37
C LYS A 51 8.66 -19.76 7.95
N LYS A 52 7.34 -19.65 7.80
CA LYS A 52 6.49 -20.70 7.22
C LYS A 52 6.76 -20.83 5.73
N LYS A 53 6.82 -22.06 5.23
CA LYS A 53 7.14 -22.36 3.82
C LYS A 53 5.91 -22.82 3.01
N ASP A 54 4.85 -23.18 3.71
CA ASP A 54 3.57 -23.68 3.19
C ASP A 54 2.58 -22.58 2.82
N ILE A 55 3.03 -21.32 2.75
CA ILE A 55 2.23 -20.15 2.37
C ILE A 55 2.67 -19.63 1.00
N GLU A 56 1.72 -19.26 0.13
CA GLU A 56 2.01 -18.81 -1.25
C GLU A 56 3.02 -17.65 -1.31
N ARG A 57 3.02 -16.79 -0.30
CA ARG A 57 3.88 -15.59 -0.23
C ARG A 57 5.23 -15.79 0.45
N HIS A 58 5.60 -17.00 0.88
CA HIS A 58 6.78 -17.21 1.74
C HIS A 58 8.10 -16.74 1.14
N GLU A 59 8.29 -16.85 -0.18
CA GLU A 59 9.52 -16.40 -0.85
C GLU A 59 9.74 -14.89 -0.73
N ARG A 60 8.66 -14.11 -0.60
CA ARG A 60 8.73 -12.64 -0.45
C ARG A 60 8.98 -12.18 0.98
N LEU A 61 8.91 -13.10 1.95
CA LEU A 61 8.99 -12.77 3.38
C LEU A 61 10.39 -13.02 3.95
N SER A 62 10.84 -12.12 4.82
CA SER A 62 12.01 -12.31 5.66
C SER A 62 11.89 -11.54 6.98
N LEU A 63 12.64 -11.95 7.99
CA LEU A 63 12.78 -11.19 9.24
C LEU A 63 14.06 -10.34 9.20
N GLY A 64 13.94 -9.08 9.63
CA GLY A 64 15.09 -8.26 10.00
C GLY A 64 15.72 -8.73 11.32
N SER A 65 16.93 -8.23 11.60
CA SER A 65 17.64 -8.49 12.86
C SER A 65 16.92 -7.97 14.11
N ASP A 66 16.01 -7.01 13.95
CA ASP A 66 15.15 -6.46 14.98
C ASP A 66 13.73 -7.07 14.96
N CYS A 67 13.57 -8.21 14.29
CA CYS A 67 12.32 -8.96 14.20
C CYS A 67 11.18 -8.25 13.43
N SER A 68 11.50 -7.14 12.75
CA SER A 68 10.61 -6.52 11.77
C SER A 68 10.36 -7.46 10.58
N LEU A 69 9.13 -7.47 10.07
CA LEU A 69 8.76 -8.27 8.90
C LEU A 69 9.07 -7.51 7.61
N ASN A 70 9.92 -8.07 6.78
CA ASN A 70 10.18 -7.55 5.44
C ASN A 70 9.32 -8.31 4.42
N ILE A 71 8.68 -7.57 3.53
CA ILE A 71 7.90 -8.11 2.41
C ILE A 71 8.42 -7.49 1.12
N THR A 72 8.91 -8.32 0.20
CA THR A 72 9.39 -7.86 -1.10
C THR A 72 8.28 -7.85 -2.14
N ASN A 73 8.43 -6.98 -3.14
CA ASN A 73 7.54 -6.86 -4.30
C ASN A 73 6.05 -6.83 -3.91
N ILE A 74 5.64 -5.79 -3.19
CA ILE A 74 4.28 -5.64 -2.67
C ILE A 74 3.24 -5.64 -3.81
N ILE A 75 2.19 -6.44 -3.64
CA ILE A 75 1.02 -6.43 -4.52
C ILE A 75 -0.19 -5.81 -3.80
N LYS A 76 -1.23 -5.46 -4.55
CA LYS A 76 -2.42 -4.80 -3.97
C LYS A 76 -3.07 -5.67 -2.90
N GLU A 77 -3.02 -7.00 -3.02
CA GLU A 77 -3.56 -8.00 -2.08
C GLU A 77 -2.73 -8.20 -0.79
N ASP A 78 -1.58 -7.52 -0.65
CA ASP A 78 -0.79 -7.57 0.59
C ASP A 78 -1.32 -6.59 1.65
N TYR A 79 -2.23 -5.67 1.31
CA TYR A 79 -2.90 -4.82 2.28
C TYR A 79 -3.60 -5.63 3.37
N GLY A 80 -3.57 -5.14 4.60
CA GLY A 80 -4.09 -5.93 5.73
C GLY A 80 -3.66 -5.44 7.09
N SER A 81 -4.13 -6.15 8.10
CA SER A 81 -3.63 -6.05 9.47
C SER A 81 -2.56 -7.11 9.68
N TYR A 82 -1.39 -6.68 10.12
CA TYR A 82 -0.28 -7.55 10.52
C TYR A 82 -0.09 -7.40 12.02
N THR A 83 0.15 -8.51 12.72
CA THR A 83 0.38 -8.51 14.16
C THR A 83 1.70 -9.17 14.49
N CYS A 84 2.53 -8.46 15.26
CA CYS A 84 3.71 -9.02 15.89
C CYS A 84 3.39 -9.42 17.33
N ARG A 85 3.55 -10.72 17.62
CA ARG A 85 3.33 -11.31 18.94
C ARG A 85 4.62 -11.88 19.48
N GLN A 86 4.80 -11.78 20.79
CA GLN A 86 5.93 -12.37 21.49
C GLN A 86 5.45 -13.51 22.38
N TYR A 87 6.14 -14.66 22.33
CA TYR A 87 5.86 -15.82 23.17
C TYR A 87 7.09 -16.22 23.97
N VAL A 88 6.91 -16.40 25.28
CA VAL A 88 7.94 -16.91 26.21
C VAL A 88 7.30 -17.99 27.07
N ASN A 89 7.92 -19.17 27.12
CA ASN A 89 7.39 -20.36 27.81
C ASN A 89 5.94 -20.68 27.40
N ASP A 90 5.68 -20.70 26.10
CA ASP A 90 4.37 -20.96 25.47
C ASP A 90 3.24 -20.00 25.88
N LYS A 91 3.59 -18.88 26.52
CA LYS A 91 2.65 -17.83 26.91
C LYS A 91 2.96 -16.57 26.13
N GLN A 92 1.90 -15.94 25.62
CA GLN A 92 2.01 -14.64 25.01
C GLN A 92 2.50 -13.62 26.06
N GLN A 93 3.50 -12.83 25.69
CA GLN A 93 4.05 -11.74 26.47
C GLN A 93 3.55 -10.40 25.96
N GLY A 94 2.95 -9.62 26.86
CA GLY A 94 2.43 -8.29 26.54
C GLY A 94 1.30 -8.28 25.52
N THR A 95 1.01 -7.09 25.00
CA THR A 95 0.00 -6.85 23.98
C THR A 95 0.56 -7.08 22.58
N ASP A 96 -0.32 -7.43 21.63
CA ASP A 96 0.00 -7.47 20.21
C ASP A 96 0.50 -6.10 19.74
N ALA A 97 1.54 -6.08 18.89
CA ALA A 97 1.91 -4.90 18.12
C ALA A 97 1.23 -4.96 16.75
N TYR A 98 0.28 -4.06 16.51
CA TYR A 98 -0.49 -4.00 15.26
C TYR A 98 0.20 -3.09 14.24
N VAL A 99 0.23 -3.55 12.99
CA VAL A 99 0.67 -2.78 11.83
C VAL A 99 -0.37 -2.90 10.73
N TYR A 100 -0.96 -1.77 10.34
CA TYR A 100 -1.89 -1.68 9.22
C TYR A 100 -1.14 -1.29 7.96
N LEU A 101 -1.07 -2.22 7.00
CA LEU A 101 -0.44 -1.99 5.71
C LEU A 101 -1.46 -1.51 4.69
N HIS A 102 -1.18 -0.34 4.11
CA HIS A 102 -1.97 0.33 3.10
C HIS A 102 -1.19 0.34 1.78
N VAL A 103 -1.81 -0.16 0.71
CA VAL A 103 -1.14 -0.30 -0.58
C VAL A 103 -1.76 0.65 -1.60
N LEU A 104 -0.93 1.55 -2.14
CA LEU A 104 -1.29 2.43 -3.25
C LEU A 104 -0.96 1.72 -4.57
N HIS A 105 -1.93 1.62 -5.45
CA HIS A 105 -1.79 0.95 -6.73
C HIS A 105 -2.40 1.79 -7.85
N VAL A 106 -1.75 1.83 -9.01
CA VAL A 106 -2.30 2.42 -10.23
C VAL A 106 -2.54 1.34 -11.26
N SER A 107 -3.73 1.35 -11.85
CA SER A 107 -4.09 0.55 -13.01
C SER A 107 -4.47 1.45 -14.19
N SER A 108 -4.32 0.92 -15.40
CA SER A 108 -4.73 1.58 -16.65
C SER A 108 -5.93 0.86 -17.24
N SER A 109 -6.80 1.60 -17.93
CA SER A 109 -7.87 1.03 -18.74
C SER A 109 -7.36 0.28 -19.98
N SER A 110 -6.12 0.54 -20.40
CA SER A 110 -5.45 -0.20 -21.47
C SER A 110 -4.54 -1.28 -20.89
N SER A 111 -4.59 -2.47 -21.49
CA SER A 111 -3.67 -3.58 -21.21
C SER A 111 -2.45 -3.60 -22.16
N GLN A 112 -2.39 -2.68 -23.13
CA GLN A 112 -1.31 -2.62 -24.11
C GLN A 112 -0.05 -2.03 -23.50
N THR A 113 1.11 -2.54 -23.90
CA THR A 113 2.42 -2.02 -23.51
C THR A 113 2.76 -0.71 -24.21
N GLU A 114 2.29 -0.56 -25.45
CA GLU A 114 2.40 0.65 -26.27
C GLU A 114 1.01 1.04 -26.73
N ILE A 115 0.67 2.32 -26.63
CA ILE A 115 -0.67 2.84 -26.93
C ILE A 115 -0.56 3.88 -28.03
N SER A 116 -1.39 3.78 -29.06
CA SER A 116 -1.36 4.74 -30.16
C SER A 116 -1.79 6.14 -29.70
N ALA A 117 -1.11 7.16 -30.21
CA ALA A 117 -1.52 8.55 -30.02
C ALA A 117 -2.95 8.78 -30.53
N GLY A 118 -3.69 9.64 -29.83
CA GLY A 118 -5.11 9.88 -30.02
C GLY A 118 -6.02 8.92 -29.24
N SER A 119 -5.48 7.85 -28.64
CA SER A 119 -6.25 6.97 -27.76
C SER A 119 -6.56 7.65 -26.42
N SER A 120 -7.77 7.45 -25.92
CA SER A 120 -8.14 7.87 -24.57
C SER A 120 -7.76 6.78 -23.57
N VAL A 121 -7.07 7.16 -22.50
CA VAL A 121 -6.72 6.26 -21.39
C VAL A 121 -7.28 6.80 -20.09
N THR A 122 -7.71 5.89 -19.22
CA THR A 122 -8.10 6.20 -17.85
C THR A 122 -7.16 5.49 -16.90
N LEU A 123 -6.42 6.28 -16.12
CA LEU A 123 -5.59 5.79 -15.03
C LEU A 123 -6.41 5.83 -13.74
N SER A 124 -6.43 4.73 -13.00
CA SER A 124 -7.12 4.61 -11.73
C SER A 124 -6.09 4.43 -10.63
N CYS A 125 -6.00 5.40 -9.72
CA CYS A 125 -5.18 5.30 -8.52
C CYS A 125 -6.05 4.92 -7.33
N GLN A 126 -5.79 3.77 -6.74
CA GLN A 126 -6.59 3.22 -5.65
C GLN A 126 -5.72 2.91 -4.43
N LEU A 127 -6.22 3.30 -3.25
CA LEU A 127 -5.66 2.93 -1.96
C LEU A 127 -6.41 1.72 -1.41
N TYR A 128 -5.71 0.60 -1.27
CA TYR A 128 -6.20 -0.59 -0.61
C TYR A 128 -5.81 -0.54 0.87
N SER A 129 -6.79 -0.55 1.78
CA SER A 129 -6.53 -0.58 3.22
C SER A 129 -7.43 -1.51 4.01
N TYR A 130 -6.89 -1.92 5.16
CA TYR A 130 -7.64 -2.58 6.20
C TYR A 130 -8.17 -1.51 7.16
N ALA A 131 -9.32 -0.92 6.83
CA ALA A 131 -10.08 -0.11 7.79
C ALA A 131 -11.06 -1.01 8.54
N GLY A 132 -11.42 -0.74 9.80
CA GLY A 132 -12.55 -1.38 10.48
C GLY A 132 -13.93 -0.87 10.02
N VAL A 133 -13.93 0.13 9.14
CA VAL A 133 -15.09 0.85 8.58
C VAL A 133 -15.06 0.82 7.05
N SER A 134 -15.94 1.57 6.38
CA SER A 134 -15.82 1.81 4.95
C SER A 134 -14.53 2.59 4.65
N CYS A 135 -13.99 2.41 3.43
CA CYS A 135 -12.76 3.09 3.06
C CYS A 135 -12.93 4.63 3.09
N ASP A 136 -14.11 5.10 2.69
CA ASP A 136 -14.47 6.52 2.69
C ASP A 136 -14.52 7.12 4.10
N ASP A 137 -15.08 6.41 5.09
CA ASP A 137 -15.13 6.88 6.47
C ASP A 137 -13.71 7.00 7.07
N TRP A 138 -12.86 6.01 6.80
CA TRP A 138 -11.48 6.00 7.28
C TRP A 138 -10.64 7.13 6.68
N ILE A 139 -10.76 7.37 5.37
CA ILE A 139 -10.04 8.47 4.71
C ILE A 139 -10.43 9.82 5.30
N ARG A 140 -11.72 10.02 5.60
CA ARG A 140 -12.20 11.25 6.25
C ARG A 140 -11.65 11.40 7.67
N SER A 141 -11.71 10.33 8.48
CA SER A 141 -11.29 10.40 9.88
C SER A 141 -9.79 10.63 10.05
N GLU A 142 -8.97 9.99 9.20
CA GLU A 142 -7.51 10.10 9.28
C GLU A 142 -6.91 11.27 8.49
N GLY A 143 -7.73 12.01 7.74
CA GLY A 143 -7.23 13.10 6.89
C GLY A 143 -6.29 12.58 5.80
N ILE A 144 -6.70 11.51 5.14
CA ILE A 144 -6.00 10.93 3.99
C ILE A 144 -6.48 11.64 2.72
N GLN A 145 -5.59 11.86 1.76
CA GLN A 145 -5.97 12.38 0.45
C GLN A 145 -5.19 11.69 -0.64
N LEU A 146 -5.87 11.33 -1.72
CA LEU A 146 -5.28 10.90 -2.98
C LEU A 146 -5.36 12.04 -3.99
N PHE A 147 -4.28 12.25 -4.74
CA PHE A 147 -4.29 13.21 -5.84
C PHE A 147 -3.22 12.87 -6.89
N TRP A 148 -3.47 13.31 -8.11
CA TRP A 148 -2.49 13.25 -9.19
C TRP A 148 -1.60 14.49 -9.17
N VAL A 149 -0.34 14.32 -9.54
CA VAL A 149 0.62 15.41 -9.75
C VAL A 149 1.24 15.29 -11.15
N ASN A 150 1.65 16.42 -11.70
CA ASN A 150 2.41 16.46 -12.94
C ASN A 150 3.90 16.12 -12.70
N GLN A 151 4.71 16.13 -13.76
CA GLN A 151 6.16 15.86 -13.70
C GLN A 151 6.91 16.83 -12.76
N ALA A 152 6.44 18.07 -12.61
CA ALA A 152 7.01 19.05 -11.69
C ALA A 152 6.56 18.86 -10.23
N GLY A 153 5.73 17.84 -9.94
CA GLY A 153 5.17 17.59 -8.61
C GLY A 153 4.04 18.54 -8.22
N VAL A 154 3.49 19.31 -9.16
CA VAL A 154 2.36 20.19 -8.91
C VAL A 154 1.07 19.38 -8.98
N LYS A 155 0.22 19.53 -7.95
CA LYS A 155 -1.10 18.88 -7.86
C LYS A 155 -1.97 19.26 -9.04
N LEU A 156 -2.44 18.25 -9.78
CA LEU A 156 -3.39 18.43 -10.86
C LEU A 156 -4.78 18.73 -10.30
N THR A 157 -5.48 19.66 -10.95
CA THR A 157 -6.81 20.12 -10.55
C THR A 157 -7.82 19.85 -11.66
N ILE A 158 -9.11 19.81 -11.32
CA ILE A 158 -10.21 19.61 -12.28
C ILE A 158 -10.23 20.65 -13.41
N SER A 159 -9.69 21.86 -13.16
CA SER A 159 -9.59 22.92 -14.17
C SER A 159 -8.49 22.71 -15.21
N ASP A 160 -7.68 21.66 -15.09
CA ASP A 160 -6.62 21.36 -16.05
C ASP A 160 -7.24 20.74 -17.31
N SER A 161 -7.37 21.53 -18.39
CA SER A 161 -8.21 21.20 -19.55
C SER A 161 -7.81 19.91 -20.28
N ARG A 162 -6.57 19.43 -20.10
CA ARG A 162 -6.07 18.17 -20.65
C ARG A 162 -6.51 16.93 -19.88
N TYR A 163 -6.88 17.08 -18.62
CA TYR A 163 -7.13 15.98 -17.70
C TYR A 163 -8.54 16.01 -17.15
N GLN A 164 -9.28 14.93 -17.38
CA GLN A 164 -10.57 14.71 -16.75
C GLN A 164 -10.34 13.93 -15.46
N ILE A 165 -10.27 14.64 -14.33
CA ILE A 165 -10.06 14.05 -13.01
C ILE A 165 -11.42 13.77 -12.36
N SER A 166 -11.61 12.55 -11.89
CA SER A 166 -12.81 12.14 -11.15
C SER A 166 -12.43 11.38 -9.89
N ALA A 167 -13.24 11.48 -8.85
CA ALA A 167 -13.08 10.75 -7.58
C ALA A 167 -14.38 9.99 -7.29
N PRO A 168 -14.60 8.82 -7.91
CA PRO A 168 -15.85 8.07 -7.75
C PRO A 168 -16.04 7.51 -6.33
N GLY A 169 -14.98 7.49 -5.52
CA GLY A 169 -14.99 7.27 -4.08
C GLY A 169 -13.80 8.00 -3.45
N LEU A 170 -13.65 7.99 -2.13
CA LEU A 170 -12.52 8.69 -1.51
C LEU A 170 -11.21 7.91 -1.61
N CYS A 171 -11.28 6.59 -1.75
CA CYS A 171 -10.11 5.72 -1.88
C CYS A 171 -9.66 5.48 -3.31
N ILE A 172 -10.30 6.14 -4.28
CA ILE A 172 -9.97 6.01 -5.69
C ILE A 172 -10.06 7.37 -6.38
N ILE A 173 -9.01 7.74 -7.09
CA ILE A 173 -9.00 8.91 -7.97
C ILE A 173 -8.59 8.48 -9.37
N THR A 174 -9.36 8.90 -10.36
CA THR A 174 -9.12 8.59 -11.77
C THR A 174 -8.66 9.83 -12.52
N LEU A 175 -7.81 9.62 -13.51
CA LEU A 175 -7.38 10.62 -14.48
C LEU A 175 -7.60 10.05 -15.86
N THR A 176 -8.45 10.71 -16.64
CA THR A 176 -8.68 10.38 -18.05
C THR A 176 -8.04 11.43 -18.94
N THR A 177 -7.33 10.99 -19.98
CA THR A 177 -6.69 11.88 -20.94
C THR A 177 -6.55 11.22 -22.31
N THR A 178 -6.54 12.04 -23.36
CA THR A 178 -6.20 11.60 -24.72
C THR A 178 -4.70 11.75 -24.90
N LEU A 179 -4.03 10.64 -25.23
CA LEU A 179 -2.59 10.60 -25.39
C LEU A 179 -2.16 11.36 -26.65
N LEU A 180 -1.09 12.15 -26.53
CA LEU A 180 -0.44 12.84 -27.63
C LEU A 180 0.92 12.17 -27.93
N ASN A 181 1.48 12.40 -29.12
CA ASN A 181 2.83 11.90 -29.46
C ASN A 181 3.90 12.39 -28.47
N GLU A 182 3.74 13.61 -27.95
CA GLU A 182 4.62 14.18 -26.92
C GLU A 182 4.51 13.51 -25.54
N ASP A 183 3.51 12.63 -25.34
CA ASP A 183 3.35 11.87 -24.10
C ASP A 183 4.22 10.61 -24.06
N ASP A 184 5.01 10.30 -25.09
CA ASP A 184 5.91 9.16 -25.01
C ASP A 184 6.88 9.28 -23.83
N ASN A 185 6.95 8.24 -23.00
CA ASN A 185 7.67 8.21 -21.72
C ASN A 185 7.14 9.19 -20.66
N ARG A 186 5.94 9.74 -20.83
CA ARG A 186 5.33 10.59 -19.82
C ARG A 186 4.97 9.78 -18.59
N GLU A 187 5.32 10.36 -17.44
CA GLU A 187 4.96 9.85 -16.13
C GLU A 187 3.75 10.60 -15.56
N TRP A 188 2.73 9.85 -15.15
CA TRP A 188 1.67 10.32 -14.27
C TRP A 188 1.89 9.74 -12.89
N ARG A 189 1.97 10.62 -11.88
CA ARG A 189 2.23 10.20 -10.51
C ARG A 189 1.01 10.46 -9.64
N CYS A 190 0.56 9.42 -8.96
CA CYS A 190 -0.44 9.53 -7.91
C CYS A 190 0.25 9.51 -6.55
N GLU A 191 -0.17 10.39 -5.65
CA GLU A 191 0.34 10.51 -4.30
C GLU A 191 -0.76 10.27 -3.28
N VAL A 192 -0.39 9.67 -2.15
CA VAL A 192 -1.24 9.58 -0.96
C VAL A 192 -0.62 10.37 0.17
N THR A 193 -1.43 11.20 0.80
CA THR A 193 -1.07 11.91 2.04
C THR A 193 -1.83 11.33 3.22
N HIS A 194 -1.23 11.45 4.40
CA HIS A 194 -1.87 11.17 5.68
C HIS A 194 -1.51 12.32 6.61
N ARG A 195 -2.52 13.04 7.12
CA ARG A 195 -2.36 14.26 7.93
C ARG A 195 -1.48 15.31 7.24
N ASN A 196 -1.79 15.61 5.98
CA ASN A 196 -1.09 16.57 5.12
C ASN A 196 0.39 16.26 4.82
N GLN A 197 0.88 15.07 5.13
CA GLN A 197 2.21 14.61 4.76
C GLN A 197 2.13 13.55 3.68
N VAL A 198 2.88 13.73 2.59
CA VAL A 198 3.02 12.69 1.55
C VAL A 198 3.66 11.46 2.18
N LYS A 199 3.00 10.31 2.05
CA LYS A 199 3.49 9.04 2.60
C LYS A 199 4.10 8.13 1.53
N THR A 200 3.46 8.03 0.37
CA THR A 200 4.03 7.32 -0.78
C THR A 200 3.43 7.84 -2.08
N SER A 201 4.06 7.44 -3.19
CA SER A 201 3.61 7.77 -4.55
C SER A 201 3.82 6.57 -5.48
N VAL A 202 2.96 6.45 -6.47
CA VAL A 202 3.07 5.45 -7.54
C VAL A 202 3.02 6.16 -8.89
N THR A 203 3.92 5.75 -9.78
CA THR A 203 4.05 6.33 -11.11
C THR A 203 3.57 5.32 -12.15
N TYR A 204 2.83 5.82 -13.14
CA TYR A 204 2.53 5.12 -14.37
C TYR A 204 3.22 5.83 -15.52
N THR A 205 3.99 5.08 -16.30
CA THR A 205 4.69 5.58 -17.48
C THR A 205 4.01 5.02 -18.72
N VAL A 206 3.58 5.88 -19.65
CA VAL A 206 3.06 5.42 -20.94
C VAL A 206 4.19 5.26 -21.94
N LYS A 207 3.99 4.36 -22.89
CA LYS A 207 4.76 4.26 -24.13
C LYS A 207 3.83 4.45 -25.30
N ILE A 208 4.21 5.30 -26.25
CA ILE A 208 3.46 5.54 -27.47
C ILE A 208 4.06 4.70 -28.60
N SER A 209 3.19 4.06 -29.40
CA SER A 209 3.57 3.28 -30.59
C SER A 209 3.90 4.16 -31.78
#